data_AF-A0A101EFN5-F1
#
_entry.id   AF-A0A101EFN5-F1
#
_cell.length_a   1.000
_cell.length_b   1.000
_cell.length_c   1.000
_cell.angle_alpha   90.00
_cell.angle_beta   90.00
_cell.angle_gamma   90.00
#
_symmetry.space_group_name_H-M   'P 1'
#
loop_
_entity.id
_entity.type
_entity.pdbx_description
1 polymer ?
#
loop_
_entity_poly.entity_id
_entity_poly.type
_entity_poly.pdbx_seq_one_letter_code
_entity_poly.pdbx_strand_id
1 'polypeptide(L)'
;MKPGDVIGADVFSPGKSKVLLVPQGWRIRDEIDCERLKLKLMEFEIESVVVEADEEEISVPSIVNIREKAYSLFPVISEETRKRALDAVKRVASLGRIDIKQVDEAVDGIVNEIVEKGEVVFSLYALKRHDDYTFVHSVNVAMLATLFALEFSYSKDELRLIAKGALLHDLGKLKIPASIINKPGPLTPEEFEEIKSILYME
;
A
#
# COMPACT_ATOMS: atom_id res chain seq x y z
N MET A 1 -1.57 14.37 -20.60
CA MET A 1 -2.78 14.75 -19.87
C MET A 1 -2.44 15.81 -18.84
N LYS A 2 -3.28 16.83 -18.69
CA LYS A 2 -3.17 17.95 -17.74
C LYS A 2 -4.56 18.31 -17.19
N PRO A 3 -4.66 19.08 -16.10
CA PRO A 3 -5.95 19.63 -15.67
C PRO A 3 -6.64 20.39 -16.80
N GLY A 4 -7.94 20.14 -16.96
CA GLY A 4 -8.76 20.64 -18.07
C GLY A 4 -8.93 19.64 -19.21
N ASP A 5 -8.04 18.65 -19.38
CA ASP A 5 -8.21 17.63 -20.40
C ASP A 5 -9.42 16.71 -20.08
N VAL A 6 -10.09 16.25 -21.13
CA VAL A 6 -11.23 15.32 -21.06
C VAL A 6 -10.87 14.01 -21.73
N ILE A 7 -11.26 12.88 -21.14
CA ILE A 7 -11.00 11.55 -21.73
C ILE A 7 -11.83 11.37 -22.99
N GLY A 8 -11.16 11.20 -24.14
CA GLY A 8 -11.78 11.15 -25.46
C GLY A 8 -12.39 9.79 -25.83
N ALA A 9 -12.09 8.72 -25.08
CA ALA A 9 -12.67 7.39 -25.29
C ALA A 9 -12.66 6.56 -24.01
N ASP A 10 -13.63 5.64 -23.89
CA ASP A 10 -13.67 4.67 -22.79
C ASP A 10 -12.36 3.87 -22.71
N VAL A 11 -11.79 3.81 -21.50
CA VAL A 11 -10.56 3.06 -21.21
C VAL A 11 -10.94 1.78 -20.48
N PHE A 12 -10.60 0.62 -21.05
CA PHE A 12 -10.89 -0.70 -20.47
C PHE A 12 -9.62 -1.42 -20.03
N SER A 13 -9.74 -2.32 -19.06
CA SER A 13 -8.67 -3.23 -18.67
C SER A 13 -8.26 -4.14 -19.84
N PRO A 14 -6.97 -4.45 -20.03
CA PRO A 14 -6.54 -5.46 -20.98
C PRO A 14 -7.09 -6.86 -20.62
N GLY A 15 -7.18 -7.74 -21.60
CA GLY A 15 -7.63 -9.13 -21.41
C GLY A 15 -9.12 -9.37 -21.67
N LYS A 16 -9.59 -10.58 -21.33
CA LYS A 16 -10.92 -11.09 -21.75
C LYS A 16 -12.10 -10.44 -21.02
N SER A 17 -11.88 -9.90 -19.82
CA SER A 17 -12.97 -9.43 -18.94
C SER A 17 -13.37 -7.96 -19.13
N LYS A 18 -12.71 -7.21 -20.04
CA LYS A 18 -12.98 -5.80 -20.44
C LYS A 18 -13.72 -4.96 -19.38
N VAL A 19 -13.07 -4.71 -18.24
CA VAL A 19 -13.63 -3.87 -17.18
C VAL A 19 -13.41 -2.39 -17.54
N LEU A 20 -14.44 -1.57 -17.45
CA LEU A 20 -14.31 -0.12 -17.67
C LEU A 20 -13.49 0.51 -16.54
N LEU A 21 -12.35 1.11 -16.88
CA LEU A 21 -11.46 1.78 -15.96
C LEU A 21 -11.79 3.27 -15.84
N VAL A 22 -12.06 3.92 -16.98
CA VAL A 22 -12.33 5.36 -17.05
C VAL A 22 -13.31 5.61 -18.18
N PRO A 23 -14.45 6.27 -17.92
CA PRO A 23 -15.42 6.57 -18.98
C PRO A 23 -14.97 7.73 -19.86
N GLN A 24 -15.40 7.71 -21.12
CA GLN A 24 -15.35 8.86 -22.02
C GLN A 24 -16.08 10.06 -21.39
N GLY A 25 -15.54 11.26 -21.59
CA GLY A 25 -16.09 12.49 -21.03
C GLY A 25 -15.66 12.77 -19.59
N TRP A 26 -14.89 11.87 -18.95
CA TRP A 26 -14.32 12.14 -17.64
C TRP A 26 -13.31 13.29 -17.71
N ARG A 27 -13.58 14.36 -16.97
CA ARG A 27 -12.75 15.58 -16.94
C ARG A 27 -11.70 15.48 -15.84
N ILE A 28 -10.46 15.77 -16.19
CA ILE A 28 -9.36 15.91 -15.25
C ILE A 28 -9.46 17.29 -14.59
N ARG A 29 -9.88 17.35 -13.32
CA ARG A 29 -10.15 18.65 -12.66
C ARG A 29 -8.88 19.31 -12.12
N ASP A 30 -7.94 18.51 -11.67
CA ASP A 30 -6.74 18.96 -10.99
C ASP A 30 -5.58 17.96 -11.18
N GLU A 31 -4.43 18.30 -10.60
CA GLU A 31 -3.22 17.47 -10.69
C GLU A 31 -3.37 16.14 -9.95
N ILE A 32 -4.30 16.03 -8.98
CA ILE A 32 -4.56 14.78 -8.24
C ILE A 32 -5.31 13.79 -9.15
N ASP A 33 -6.27 14.28 -9.92
CA ASP A 33 -6.97 13.50 -10.94
C ASP A 33 -5.98 12.98 -12.00
N CYS A 34 -5.02 13.81 -12.44
CA CYS A 34 -3.92 13.40 -13.33
C CYS A 34 -3.12 12.22 -12.76
N GLU A 35 -2.65 12.34 -11.51
CA GLU A 35 -1.80 11.30 -10.90
C GLU A 35 -2.56 10.01 -10.62
N ARG A 36 -3.82 10.09 -10.14
CA ARG A 36 -4.67 8.91 -9.95
C ARG A 36 -4.91 8.17 -11.25
N LEU A 37 -5.17 8.91 -12.33
CA LEU A 37 -5.36 8.33 -13.65
C LEU A 37 -4.08 7.65 -14.15
N LYS A 38 -2.93 8.33 -14.08
CA LYS A 38 -1.62 7.72 -14.45
C LYS A 38 -1.36 6.42 -13.70
N LEU A 39 -1.57 6.41 -12.38
CA LEU A 39 -1.37 5.21 -11.55
C LEU A 39 -2.28 4.06 -11.98
N LYS A 40 -3.54 4.35 -12.26
CA LYS A 40 -4.52 3.36 -12.73
C LYS A 40 -4.15 2.82 -14.12
N LEU A 41 -3.68 3.66 -15.03
CA LEU A 41 -3.25 3.22 -16.36
C LEU A 41 -2.00 2.34 -16.30
N MET A 42 -1.02 2.72 -15.46
CA MET A 42 0.19 1.91 -15.23
C MET A 42 -0.11 0.55 -14.63
N GLU A 43 -1.06 0.46 -13.69
CA GLU A 43 -1.50 -0.81 -13.09
C GLU A 43 -2.00 -1.82 -14.12
N PHE A 44 -2.63 -1.32 -15.19
CA PHE A 44 -3.17 -2.13 -16.28
C PHE A 44 -2.26 -2.13 -17.53
N GLU A 45 -1.01 -1.70 -17.41
CA GLU A 45 -0.03 -1.65 -18.52
C GLU A 45 -0.54 -0.89 -19.75
N ILE A 46 -1.34 0.16 -19.53
CA ILE A 46 -1.89 1.00 -20.59
C ILE A 46 -0.90 2.11 -20.93
N GLU A 47 -0.30 2.02 -22.12
CA GLU A 47 0.76 2.94 -22.57
C GLU A 47 0.28 4.35 -22.91
N SER A 48 -0.96 4.51 -23.39
CA SER A 48 -1.50 5.80 -23.80
C SER A 48 -3.03 5.84 -23.72
N VAL A 49 -3.58 7.05 -23.57
CA VAL A 49 -5.02 7.33 -23.59
C VAL A 49 -5.31 8.56 -24.43
N VAL A 50 -6.48 8.59 -25.05
CA VAL A 50 -6.95 9.72 -25.87
C VAL A 50 -7.50 10.80 -24.94
N VAL A 51 -7.02 12.03 -25.12
CA VAL A 51 -7.51 13.21 -24.40
C VAL A 51 -7.91 14.31 -25.38
N GLU A 52 -8.99 15.00 -25.06
CA GLU A 52 -9.47 16.22 -25.73
C GLU A 52 -9.11 17.41 -24.84
N ALA A 53 -8.43 18.40 -25.41
CA ALA A 53 -8.08 19.62 -24.69
C ALA A 53 -9.30 20.55 -24.64
N ASP A 54 -9.68 20.98 -23.45
CA ASP A 54 -10.71 21.99 -23.28
C ASP A 54 -10.07 23.38 -23.38
N GLU A 55 -10.34 24.10 -24.48
CA GLU A 55 -9.94 25.50 -24.66
C GLU A 55 -10.95 26.43 -23.99
N GLU A 56 -11.04 26.42 -22.66
CA GLU A 56 -11.69 27.52 -21.93
C GLU A 56 -10.81 28.02 -20.79
N GLU A 57 -10.24 29.20 -21.06
CA GLU A 57 -9.37 30.01 -20.22
C GLU A 57 -10.16 30.52 -19.00
N ILE A 58 -9.77 30.10 -17.78
CA ILE A 58 -10.16 30.79 -16.54
C ILE A 58 -8.92 31.36 -15.89
N SER A 59 -8.83 32.68 -16.00
CA SER A 59 -8.01 33.60 -15.21
C SER A 59 -8.28 33.45 -13.71
N VAL A 60 -7.23 33.20 -12.91
CA VAL A 60 -7.17 33.61 -11.49
C VAL A 60 -5.76 34.14 -11.16
N PRO A 61 -5.61 35.28 -10.46
CA PRO A 61 -4.33 35.98 -10.26
C PRO A 61 -3.55 35.48 -9.04
N SER A 62 -2.28 35.92 -8.99
CA SER A 62 -1.26 35.74 -7.93
C SER A 62 -0.62 34.36 -7.83
N ILE A 63 0.66 34.31 -8.22
CA ILE A 63 1.60 33.23 -7.91
C ILE A 63 1.61 33.02 -6.39
N VAL A 64 0.95 31.96 -5.91
CA VAL A 64 1.41 31.27 -4.71
C VAL A 64 2.33 30.18 -5.20
N ASN A 65 3.63 30.38 -5.00
CA ASN A 65 4.64 29.38 -5.27
C ASN A 65 4.53 28.27 -4.21
N ILE A 66 3.57 27.35 -4.37
CA ILE A 66 3.40 26.16 -3.50
C ILE A 66 4.44 25.08 -3.86
N ARG A 67 5.31 25.36 -4.84
CA ARG A 67 6.12 24.37 -5.56
C ARG A 67 7.34 23.84 -4.81
N GLU A 68 7.51 24.09 -3.50
CA GLU A 68 8.77 23.69 -2.83
C GLU A 68 8.72 22.99 -1.47
N LYS A 69 7.59 22.74 -0.77
CA LYS A 69 7.72 22.21 0.63
C LYS A 69 6.76 21.18 1.22
N ALA A 70 5.65 20.76 0.61
CA ALA A 70 4.64 20.01 1.39
C ALA A 70 4.53 18.48 1.14
N TYR A 71 4.98 17.93 0.01
CA TYR A 71 4.76 16.50 -0.30
C TYR A 71 5.96 15.77 -0.90
N SER A 72 7.17 16.29 -0.65
CA SER A 72 8.39 15.51 -0.86
C SER A 72 8.45 14.38 0.17
N LEU A 73 7.78 13.27 -0.14
CA LEU A 73 8.25 11.89 0.08
C LEU A 73 9.05 11.62 1.38
N PHE A 74 8.59 12.11 2.53
CA PHE A 74 9.21 11.68 3.78
C PHE A 74 8.82 10.22 4.03
N PRO A 75 9.79 9.30 4.13
CA PRO A 75 9.46 7.92 4.39
C PRO A 75 8.86 7.83 5.81
N VAL A 76 7.70 7.18 5.90
CA VAL A 76 6.92 6.99 7.15
C VAL A 76 7.82 6.47 8.28
N ILE A 77 8.74 5.57 7.94
CA ILE A 77 9.82 5.07 8.79
C ILE A 77 11.13 5.16 8.00
N SER A 78 12.27 5.25 8.68
CA SER A 78 13.58 5.23 8.05
C SER A 78 13.80 3.94 7.25
N GLU A 79 14.66 4.01 6.23
CA GLU A 79 15.07 2.82 5.47
C GLU A 79 15.74 1.77 6.39
N GLU A 80 16.40 2.21 7.46
CA GLU A 80 16.99 1.32 8.46
C GLU A 80 15.92 0.55 9.24
N THR A 81 14.89 1.24 9.75
CA THR A 81 13.77 0.59 10.44
C THR A 81 12.99 -0.33 9.50
N ARG A 82 12.77 0.11 8.25
CA ARG A 82 12.14 -0.73 7.22
C ARG A 82 12.93 -2.00 6.95
N LYS A 83 14.25 -1.88 6.78
CA LYS A 83 15.14 -3.04 6.58
C LYS A 83 15.12 -3.98 7.78
N ARG A 84 15.19 -3.46 9.00
CA ARG A 84 15.08 -4.28 10.24
C ARG A 84 13.77 -5.05 10.28
N ALA A 85 12.65 -4.42 9.94
CA ALA A 85 11.35 -5.07 9.88
C ALA A 85 11.30 -6.17 8.81
N LEU A 86 11.81 -5.89 7.60
CA LEU A 86 11.91 -6.90 6.53
C LEU A 86 12.78 -8.09 6.95
N ASP A 87 13.93 -7.84 7.55
CA ASP A 87 14.86 -8.87 8.02
C ASP A 87 14.22 -9.72 9.13
N ALA A 88 13.47 -9.10 10.04
CA ALA A 88 12.73 -9.83 11.09
C ALA A 88 11.69 -10.78 10.47
N VAL A 89 10.85 -10.29 9.54
CA VAL A 89 9.83 -11.12 8.89
C VAL A 89 10.46 -12.24 8.05
N LYS A 90 11.50 -11.92 7.26
CA LYS A 90 12.27 -12.91 6.46
C LYS A 90 12.91 -13.98 7.35
N ARG A 91 13.39 -13.61 8.53
CA ARG A 91 13.99 -14.55 9.47
C ARG A 91 12.96 -15.48 10.10
N VAL A 92 11.81 -14.96 10.52
CA VAL A 92 10.72 -15.80 11.02
C VAL A 92 10.25 -16.77 9.93
N ALA A 93 10.11 -16.27 8.70
CA ALA A 93 9.74 -17.10 7.55
C ALA A 93 10.75 -18.21 7.25
N SER A 94 12.04 -17.92 7.28
CA SER A 94 13.09 -18.89 6.95
C SER A 94 13.38 -19.91 8.06
N LEU A 95 13.27 -19.50 9.33
CA LEU A 95 13.53 -20.38 10.47
C LEU A 95 12.30 -21.16 10.96
N GLY A 96 11.09 -20.75 10.54
CA GLY A 96 9.83 -21.33 11.02
C GLY A 96 9.57 -21.10 12.51
N ARG A 97 10.33 -20.20 13.16
CA ARG A 97 10.21 -19.85 14.59
C ARG A 97 10.29 -18.34 14.77
N ILE A 98 9.52 -17.82 15.72
CA ILE A 98 9.49 -16.40 16.03
C ILE A 98 10.69 -16.05 16.94
N ASP A 99 11.57 -15.19 16.46
CA ASP A 99 12.60 -14.54 17.28
C ASP A 99 11.98 -13.29 17.91
N ILE A 100 11.38 -13.46 19.10
CA ILE A 100 10.60 -12.42 19.78
C ILE A 100 11.41 -11.13 19.93
N LYS A 101 12.69 -11.25 20.30
CA LYS A 101 13.55 -10.09 20.52
C LYS A 101 13.72 -9.26 19.24
N GLN A 102 13.98 -9.93 18.12
CA GLN A 102 14.19 -9.25 16.84
C GLN A 102 12.88 -8.61 16.32
N VAL A 103 11.76 -9.29 16.50
CA VAL A 103 10.44 -8.74 16.16
C VAL A 103 10.13 -7.51 17.01
N ASP A 104 10.39 -7.58 18.32
CA ASP A 104 10.17 -6.46 19.24
C ASP A 104 11.04 -5.26 18.87
N GLU A 105 12.32 -5.46 18.54
CA GLU A 105 13.22 -4.39 18.09
C GLU A 105 12.75 -3.73 16.78
N ALA A 106 12.18 -4.52 15.86
CA ALA A 106 11.60 -3.99 14.62
C ALA A 106 10.31 -3.20 14.89
N VAL A 107 9.42 -3.75 15.72
CA VAL A 107 8.16 -3.12 16.12
C VAL A 107 8.41 -1.81 16.88
N ASP A 108 9.35 -1.81 17.82
CA ASP A 108 9.74 -0.60 18.55
C ASP A 108 10.27 0.48 17.61
N GLY A 109 11.07 0.11 16.61
CA GLY A 109 11.53 1.04 15.57
C GLY A 109 10.36 1.69 14.83
N ILE A 110 9.39 0.88 14.38
CA ILE A 110 8.20 1.37 13.66
C ILE A 110 7.39 2.31 14.54
N VAL A 111 7.04 1.88 15.75
CA VAL A 111 6.18 2.64 16.67
C VAL A 111 6.86 3.92 17.12
N ASN A 112 8.13 3.88 17.50
CA ASN A 112 8.85 5.07 17.97
C ASN A 112 8.93 6.13 16.87
N GLU A 113 9.31 5.75 15.64
CA GLU A 113 9.40 6.72 14.55
C GLU A 113 8.05 7.31 14.15
N ILE A 114 6.99 6.50 14.16
CA ILE A 114 5.63 6.97 13.85
C ILE A 114 5.15 7.95 14.92
N VAL A 115 5.34 7.63 16.20
CA VAL A 115 4.95 8.49 17.32
C VAL A 115 5.77 9.78 17.34
N GLU A 116 7.07 9.71 17.06
CA GLU A 116 7.96 10.88 17.00
C GLU A 116 7.60 11.83 15.87
N LYS A 117 7.18 11.31 14.71
CA LYS A 117 6.80 12.13 13.56
C LYS A 117 5.44 12.82 13.74
N GLY A 118 4.51 12.23 14.50
CA GLY A 118 3.28 12.89 14.97
C GLY A 118 2.29 13.38 13.90
N GLU A 119 2.59 13.22 12.61
CA GLU A 119 1.76 13.67 11.50
C GLU A 119 1.23 12.46 10.71
N VAL A 120 -0.09 12.35 10.55
CA VAL A 120 -0.73 11.23 9.81
C VAL A 120 -0.76 11.47 8.29
N VAL A 121 -0.17 12.57 7.81
CA VAL A 121 -0.18 12.96 6.40
C VAL A 121 0.89 12.18 5.62
N PHE A 122 0.67 10.88 5.46
CA PHE A 122 1.55 10.01 4.68
C PHE A 122 0.91 9.63 3.36
N SER A 123 1.66 9.83 2.27
CA SER A 123 1.26 9.36 0.96
C SER A 123 1.40 7.84 0.89
N LEU A 124 0.31 7.14 0.55
CA LEU A 124 0.34 5.70 0.22
C LEU A 124 1.39 5.38 -0.86
N TYR A 125 1.78 6.37 -1.66
CA TYR A 125 2.84 6.26 -2.65
C TYR A 125 4.22 5.90 -2.03
N ALA A 126 4.50 6.31 -0.78
CA ALA A 126 5.73 5.96 -0.07
C ALA A 126 5.81 4.47 0.35
N LEU A 127 4.68 3.75 0.30
CA LEU A 127 4.59 2.32 0.62
C LEU A 127 4.81 1.44 -0.61
N LYS A 128 4.67 1.98 -1.84
CA LYS A 128 4.70 1.21 -3.10
C LYS A 128 6.11 0.92 -3.63
N ARG A 129 7.16 1.46 -3.01
CA ARG A 129 8.55 1.17 -3.44
C ARG A 129 8.94 -0.20 -2.87
N HIS A 130 9.28 -1.16 -3.73
CA HIS A 130 10.05 -2.41 -3.53
C HIS A 130 9.37 -3.73 -3.95
N ASP A 131 10.14 -4.57 -4.66
CA ASP A 131 9.75 -5.76 -5.44
C ASP A 131 9.61 -7.09 -4.65
N ASP A 132 9.49 -7.07 -3.31
CA ASP A 132 9.21 -8.28 -2.50
C ASP A 132 7.78 -8.21 -1.94
N TYR A 133 6.79 -8.61 -2.74
CA TYR A 133 5.36 -8.33 -2.49
C TYR A 133 4.88 -8.74 -1.08
N THR A 134 5.24 -9.93 -0.58
CA THR A 134 4.68 -10.46 0.69
C THR A 134 5.30 -9.86 1.96
N PHE A 135 6.63 -9.70 2.01
CA PHE A 135 7.31 -9.16 3.19
C PHE A 135 7.15 -7.65 3.28
N VAL A 136 7.22 -6.95 2.14
CA VAL A 136 6.92 -5.52 2.06
C VAL A 136 5.46 -5.26 2.44
N HIS A 137 4.52 -6.11 2.00
CA HIS A 137 3.13 -6.02 2.42
C HIS A 137 2.98 -6.09 3.95
N SER A 138 3.61 -7.07 4.60
CA SER A 138 3.53 -7.22 6.06
C SER A 138 4.04 -5.98 6.81
N VAL A 139 5.16 -5.39 6.35
CA VAL A 139 5.71 -4.16 6.92
C VAL A 139 4.78 -2.97 6.66
N ASN A 140 4.24 -2.83 5.45
CA ASN A 140 3.32 -1.76 5.10
C ASN A 140 2.01 -1.83 5.90
N VAL A 141 1.44 -3.02 6.08
CA VAL A 141 0.24 -3.24 6.91
C VAL A 141 0.53 -2.88 8.37
N ALA A 142 1.68 -3.27 8.91
CA ALA A 142 2.10 -2.88 10.25
C ALA A 142 2.17 -1.35 10.42
N MET A 143 2.78 -0.65 9.47
CA MET A 143 2.86 0.81 9.48
C MET A 143 1.48 1.46 9.41
N LEU A 144 0.63 1.03 8.47
CA LEU A 144 -0.72 1.59 8.30
C LEU A 144 -1.60 1.34 9.53
N ALA A 145 -1.58 0.12 10.09
CA ALA A 145 -2.34 -0.21 11.29
C ALA A 145 -1.88 0.63 12.50
N THR A 146 -0.57 0.83 12.65
CA THR A 146 0.00 1.67 13.71
C THR A 146 -0.40 3.13 13.56
N LEU A 147 -0.35 3.67 12.33
CA LEU A 147 -0.78 5.03 12.04
C LEU A 147 -2.27 5.24 12.33
N PHE A 148 -3.10 4.30 11.91
CA PHE A 148 -4.52 4.35 12.18
C PHE A 148 -4.78 4.31 13.70
N ALA A 149 -4.16 3.38 14.42
CA ALA A 149 -4.29 3.31 15.88
C ALA A 149 -3.77 4.57 16.60
N LEU A 150 -2.73 5.22 16.09
CA LEU A 150 -2.25 6.49 16.64
C LEU A 150 -3.32 7.58 16.54
N GLU A 151 -4.02 7.67 15.39
CA GLU A 151 -5.12 8.63 15.19
C GLU A 151 -6.28 8.40 16.19
N PHE A 152 -6.54 7.15 16.57
CA PHE A 152 -7.52 6.81 17.60
C PHE A 152 -6.99 6.94 19.03
N SER A 153 -5.82 7.56 19.23
CA SER A 153 -5.23 7.84 20.54
C SER A 153 -4.93 6.60 21.40
N TYR A 154 -4.62 5.46 20.76
CA TYR A 154 -4.17 4.27 21.47
C TYR A 154 -2.82 4.52 22.17
N SER A 155 -2.60 3.87 23.31
CA SER A 155 -1.36 3.96 24.06
C SER A 155 -0.19 3.32 23.32
N LYS A 156 1.04 3.71 23.66
CA LYS A 156 2.25 3.19 23.01
C LYS A 156 2.37 1.65 23.09
N ASP A 157 1.90 1.05 24.18
CA ASP A 157 1.92 -0.40 24.35
C ASP A 157 0.87 -1.09 23.47
N GLU A 158 -0.30 -0.48 23.30
CA GLU A 158 -1.31 -0.94 22.34
C GLU A 158 -0.82 -0.81 20.90
N LEU A 159 -0.15 0.30 20.56
CA LEU A 159 0.48 0.48 19.24
C LEU A 159 1.50 -0.62 18.94
N ARG A 160 2.33 -1.00 19.91
CA ARG A 160 3.27 -2.13 19.77
C ARG A 160 2.55 -3.44 19.51
N LEU A 161 1.46 -3.71 20.23
CA LEU A 161 0.68 -4.93 20.03
C LEU A 161 0.05 -4.98 18.64
N ILE A 162 -0.53 -3.86 18.18
CA ILE A 162 -1.12 -3.72 16.85
C ILE A 162 -0.06 -3.88 15.76
N ALA A 163 1.05 -3.16 15.88
CA ALA A 163 2.19 -3.24 14.96
C ALA A 163 2.73 -4.66 14.85
N LYS A 164 2.90 -5.35 15.99
CA LYS A 164 3.37 -6.74 16.04
C LYS A 164 2.39 -7.70 15.39
N GLY A 165 1.10 -7.60 15.71
CA GLY A 165 0.06 -8.44 15.11
C GLY A 165 0.00 -8.25 13.61
N ALA A 166 0.00 -7.00 13.15
CA ALA A 166 0.00 -6.64 11.73
C ALA A 166 1.28 -7.07 11.00
N LEU A 167 2.45 -6.99 11.64
CA LEU A 167 3.73 -7.41 11.04
C LEU A 167 3.79 -8.94 10.83
N LEU A 168 3.13 -9.71 11.70
CA LEU A 168 3.18 -11.17 11.69
C LEU A 168 1.93 -11.85 11.10
N HIS A 169 0.86 -11.09 10.79
CA HIS A 169 -0.47 -11.64 10.49
C HIS A 169 -0.47 -12.70 9.39
N ASP A 170 0.35 -12.50 8.35
CA ASP A 170 0.40 -13.35 7.18
C ASP A 170 1.45 -14.46 7.26
N LEU A 171 2.21 -14.56 8.35
CA LEU A 171 3.23 -15.61 8.51
C LEU A 171 2.63 -17.00 8.65
N GLY A 172 1.40 -17.13 9.15
CA GLY A 172 0.69 -18.41 9.19
C GLY A 172 0.47 -19.02 7.81
N LYS A 173 0.37 -18.19 6.76
CA LYS A 173 0.23 -18.62 5.36
C LYS A 173 1.45 -19.40 4.85
N LEU A 174 2.62 -19.23 5.46
CA LEU A 174 3.84 -19.94 5.08
C LEU A 174 3.80 -21.44 5.39
N LYS A 175 2.87 -21.87 6.26
CA LYS A 175 2.67 -23.30 6.57
C LYS A 175 1.85 -24.03 5.50
N ILE A 176 1.21 -23.30 4.59
CA ILE A 176 0.36 -23.89 3.55
C ILE A 176 1.20 -24.21 2.31
N PRO A 177 1.04 -25.40 1.72
CA PRO A 177 1.67 -25.73 0.45
C PRO A 177 1.40 -24.68 -0.63
N ALA A 178 2.44 -24.29 -1.37
CA ALA A 178 2.32 -23.31 -2.46
C ALA A 178 1.29 -23.72 -3.53
N SER A 179 1.08 -25.03 -3.70
CA SER A 179 0.07 -25.61 -4.61
C SER A 179 -1.37 -25.31 -4.21
N ILE A 180 -1.62 -25.03 -2.93
CA ILE A 180 -2.94 -24.69 -2.39
C ILE A 180 -3.12 -23.17 -2.44
N ILE A 181 -2.16 -22.41 -1.90
CA ILE A 181 -2.30 -20.96 -1.78
C ILE A 181 -2.27 -20.22 -3.13
N ASN A 182 -1.61 -20.79 -4.14
CA ASN A 182 -1.52 -20.24 -5.50
C ASN A 182 -2.36 -21.01 -6.52
N LYS A 183 -3.30 -21.86 -6.06
CA LYS A 183 -4.09 -22.71 -6.96
C LYS A 183 -4.94 -21.84 -7.92
N PRO A 184 -4.78 -21.99 -9.25
CA PRO A 184 -5.65 -21.31 -10.20
C PRO A 184 -7.00 -22.05 -10.26
N GLY A 185 -7.95 -21.66 -9.42
CA GLY A 185 -9.30 -22.23 -9.39
C GLY A 185 -9.90 -22.29 -7.97
N PRO A 186 -11.14 -22.76 -7.82
CA PRO A 186 -11.76 -22.93 -6.51
C PRO A 186 -10.99 -23.98 -5.68
N LEU A 187 -10.88 -23.70 -4.39
CA LEU A 187 -10.32 -24.63 -3.41
C LEU A 187 -11.29 -25.79 -3.18
N THR A 188 -10.76 -26.98 -2.92
CA THR A 188 -11.59 -28.08 -2.41
C THR A 188 -11.99 -27.79 -0.96
N PRO A 189 -13.04 -28.44 -0.43
CA PRO A 189 -13.42 -28.31 0.97
C PRO A 189 -12.26 -28.57 1.94
N GLU A 190 -11.39 -29.55 1.62
CA GLU A 190 -10.22 -29.91 2.42
C GLU A 190 -9.14 -28.83 2.36
N GLU A 191 -8.83 -28.32 1.16
CA GLU A 191 -7.90 -27.19 0.98
C GLU A 191 -8.39 -25.92 1.68
N PHE A 192 -9.71 -25.71 1.69
CA PHE A 192 -10.33 -24.58 2.38
C PHE A 192 -10.21 -24.69 3.90
N GLU A 193 -10.44 -25.88 4.48
CA GLU A 193 -10.23 -26.11 5.92
C GLU A 193 -8.76 -25.93 6.32
N GLU A 194 -7.83 -26.32 5.45
CA GLU A 194 -6.38 -26.12 5.68
C GLU A 194 -6.02 -24.62 5.72
N ILE A 195 -6.57 -23.80 4.82
CA ILE A 195 -6.43 -22.34 4.87
C ILE A 195 -7.11 -21.74 6.10
N LYS A 196 -8.28 -22.27 6.48
CA LYS A 196 -9.04 -21.77 7.63
C LYS A 196 -8.26 -21.94 8.93
N SER A 197 -7.47 -23.00 9.06
CA SER A 197 -6.58 -23.22 10.22
C SER A 197 -5.61 -22.07 10.51
N ILE A 198 -5.29 -21.23 9.51
CA ILE A 198 -4.42 -20.05 9.64
C ILE A 198 -5.01 -18.99 10.57
N LEU A 199 -6.34 -18.82 10.56
CA LEU A 199 -7.03 -17.81 11.39
C LEU A 199 -7.19 -18.24 12.86
N TYR A 200 -6.99 -19.52 13.17
CA TYR A 200 -7.30 -20.14 14.46
C TYR A 200 -6.05 -20.74 15.11
N MET A 201 -4.95 -19.98 15.15
CA MET A 201 -3.80 -20.38 15.97
C MET A 201 -4.18 -20.29 17.46
N GLU A 202 -4.59 -21.42 18.05
CA GLU A 202 -4.49 -21.71 19.48
C GLU A 202 -3.05 -22.05 19.89
#